data_AF-A0A5S3N5B2-F1
#
_entry.id   AF-A0A5S3N5B2-F1
#
_cell.length_a   1.000
_cell.length_b   1.000
_cell.length_c   1.000
_cell.angle_alpha   90.00
_cell.angle_beta   90.00
_cell.angle_gamma   90.00
#
_symmetry.space_group_name_H-M   'P 1'
#
loop_
_entity.id
_entity.type
_entity.pdbx_description
1 polymer ?
#
loop_
_entity_poly.entity_id
_entity_poly.type
_entity_poly.pdbx_seq_one_letter_code
_entity_poly.pdbx_strand_id
1 'polypeptide(L)'
;MAAHAHESNTKRIWIVFGILSVITLVEVYLGIIKPEALHLHGPGTSWLNWIFIILTLAKAYGIAWVFMHLEGEKKWFRRSIVWTAVFLIIYLVTLLLIEGDYLYDTLAPLVKW
;
A
#
# COMPACT_ATOMS: atom_id res chain seq x y z
N MET A 1 -0.75 29.96 36.08
CA MET A 1 -0.83 28.49 36.06
C MET A 1 -0.15 28.02 34.79
N ALA A 2 1.04 27.46 34.95
CA ALA A 2 1.89 26.96 33.88
C ALA A 2 1.41 25.56 33.42
N ALA A 3 1.95 25.13 32.27
CA ALA A 3 1.79 23.83 31.60
C ALA A 3 0.61 23.73 30.62
N HIS A 4 0.68 24.47 29.52
CA HIS A 4 0.09 24.01 28.26
C HIS A 4 0.86 22.76 27.81
N ALA A 5 0.20 21.62 27.91
CA ALA A 5 0.71 20.32 27.56
C ALA A 5 1.19 20.28 26.10
N HIS A 6 2.50 20.16 25.91
CA HIS A 6 3.08 19.64 24.67
C HIS A 6 2.72 18.16 24.56
N GLU A 7 1.47 17.85 24.20
CA GLU A 7 1.06 16.47 24.01
C GLU A 7 1.77 15.92 22.76
N SER A 8 2.56 14.88 23.01
CA SER A 8 3.59 14.34 22.16
C SER A 8 3.04 13.69 20.89
N ASN A 9 3.29 14.31 19.72
CA ASN A 9 3.12 13.67 18.42
C ASN A 9 3.92 12.35 18.33
N THR A 10 5.03 12.22 19.05
CA THR A 10 5.86 11.00 19.10
C THR A 10 5.10 9.81 19.67
N LYS A 11 4.25 9.99 20.69
CA LYS A 11 3.44 8.91 21.27
C LYS A 11 2.46 8.36 20.23
N ARG A 12 1.85 9.24 19.45
CA ARG A 12 0.91 8.88 18.39
C ARG A 12 1.59 8.16 17.23
N ILE A 13 2.78 8.63 16.82
CA ILE A 13 3.60 7.96 15.80
C ILE A 13 3.92 6.53 16.24
N TRP A 14 4.33 6.31 17.49
CA TRP A 14 4.64 4.96 18.01
C TRP A 14 3.43 4.03 18.05
N ILE A 15 2.24 4.55 18.38
CA ILE A 15 1.00 3.76 18.35
C ILE A 15 0.68 3.33 16.92
N VAL A 16 0.72 4.27 15.97
CA VAL A 16 0.38 3.99 14.57
C VAL A 16 1.43 3.09 13.92
N PHE A 17 2.71 3.27 14.25
CA PHE A 17 3.78 2.35 13.88
C PHE A 17 3.48 0.93 14.35
N GLY A 18 3.13 0.74 15.63
CA GLY A 18 2.78 -0.57 16.17
C GLY A 18 1.59 -1.22 15.44
N ILE A 19 0.53 -0.46 15.19
CA ILE A 19 -0.65 -0.95 14.45
C ILE A 19 -0.26 -1.38 13.04
N LEU A 20 0.48 -0.54 12.32
CA LEU A 20 0.91 -0.83 10.95
C LEU A 20 1.88 -2.01 10.88
N SER A 21 2.77 -2.18 11.85
CA SER A 21 3.64 -3.35 11.98
C SER A 21 2.82 -4.62 12.18
N VAL A 22 1.83 -4.62 13.08
CA VAL A 22 0.96 -5.78 13.31
C VAL A 22 0.17 -6.14 12.05
N ILE A 23 -0.45 -5.16 11.39
CA ILE A 23 -1.17 -5.37 10.12
C ILE A 23 -0.25 -6.01 9.08
N THR A 24 0.97 -5.49 8.95
CA THR A 24 1.96 -6.02 7.99
C THR A 24 2.40 -7.44 8.35
N LEU A 25 2.58 -7.74 9.64
CA LEU A 25 2.95 -9.08 10.09
C LEU A 25 1.83 -10.09 9.81
N VAL A 26 0.57 -9.70 10.03
CA VAL A 26 -0.61 -10.51 9.72
C VAL A 26 -0.72 -10.76 8.21
N GLU A 27 -0.49 -9.75 7.37
CA GLU A 27 -0.45 -9.93 5.91
C GLU A 27 0.62 -10.93 5.50
N VAL A 28 1.86 -10.76 5.95
CA VAL A 28 2.95 -11.70 5.60
C VAL A 28 2.61 -13.11 6.09
N TYR A 29 2.07 -13.25 7.30
CA TYR A 29 1.66 -14.53 7.86
C TYR A 29 0.56 -15.21 7.03
N LEU A 30 -0.49 -14.47 6.65
CA LEU A 30 -1.56 -14.95 5.78
C LEU A 30 -1.04 -15.28 4.37
N GLY A 31 -0.05 -14.53 3.88
CA GLY A 31 0.60 -14.76 2.60
C GLY A 31 1.47 -16.02 2.56
N ILE A 32 2.02 -16.44 3.69
CA ILE A 32 2.80 -17.68 3.81
C ILE A 32 1.86 -18.88 3.96
N ILE A 33 0.88 -18.81 4.86
CA ILE A 33 0.00 -19.95 5.16
C ILE A 33 -1.02 -20.22 4.05
N LYS A 34 -1.44 -19.19 3.31
CA LYS A 34 -2.40 -19.28 2.19
C LYS A 34 -3.56 -20.27 2.46
N PRO A 35 -4.37 -20.04 3.50
CA PRO A 35 -5.38 -21.00 3.93
C PRO A 35 -6.34 -21.33 2.79
N GLU A 36 -6.56 -22.64 2.54
CA GLU A 36 -7.31 -23.15 1.40
C GLU A 36 -8.74 -22.58 1.31
N ALA A 37 -9.39 -22.33 2.46
CA ALA A 37 -10.72 -21.73 2.53
C ALA A 37 -10.80 -20.30 1.96
N LEU A 38 -9.72 -19.52 2.01
CA LEU A 38 -9.64 -18.18 1.42
C LEU A 38 -9.07 -18.18 0.00
N HIS A 39 -8.38 -19.26 -0.40
CA HIS A 39 -7.72 -19.35 -1.70
C HIS A 39 -8.67 -19.81 -2.81
N LEU A 40 -9.60 -20.71 -2.53
CA LEU A 40 -10.34 -21.45 -3.56
C LEU A 40 -11.68 -20.82 -3.99
N HIS A 41 -12.20 -19.84 -3.26
CA HIS A 41 -13.46 -19.20 -3.59
C HIS A 41 -13.29 -17.67 -3.61
N GLY A 42 -13.85 -17.01 -4.61
CA GLY A 42 -13.84 -15.55 -4.72
C GLY A 42 -14.25 -15.08 -6.13
N PRO A 43 -14.94 -13.93 -6.26
CA PRO A 43 -15.34 -13.41 -7.56
C PRO A 43 -14.11 -12.85 -8.29
N GLY A 44 -13.68 -13.53 -9.36
CA GLY A 44 -12.59 -13.14 -10.26
C GLY A 44 -11.18 -13.54 -9.81
N THR A 45 -10.88 -13.52 -8.50
CA THR A 45 -9.65 -14.09 -7.88
C THR A 45 -9.94 -14.58 -6.45
N SER A 46 -8.97 -15.21 -5.81
CA SER A 46 -8.99 -15.63 -4.40
C SER A 46 -9.40 -14.51 -3.42
N TRP A 47 -10.27 -14.78 -2.42
CA TRP A 47 -10.61 -13.84 -1.34
C TRP A 47 -9.36 -13.32 -0.61
N LEU A 48 -8.28 -14.11 -0.57
CA LEU A 48 -7.00 -13.69 -0.03
C LEU A 48 -6.48 -12.42 -0.73
N ASN A 49 -6.57 -12.35 -2.07
CA ASN A 49 -6.07 -11.21 -2.84
C ASN A 49 -6.84 -9.93 -2.52
N TRP A 50 -8.16 -10.02 -2.34
CA TRP A 50 -8.98 -8.88 -1.94
C TRP A 50 -8.57 -8.32 -0.58
N ILE A 51 -8.32 -9.21 0.40
CA ILE A 51 -7.84 -8.81 1.72
C ILE A 51 -6.47 -8.13 1.61
N PHE A 52 -5.54 -8.69 0.83
CA PHE A 52 -4.23 -8.06 0.61
C PHE A 52 -4.34 -6.67 0.00
N ILE A 53 -5.17 -6.48 -1.03
CA ILE A 53 -5.36 -5.17 -1.66
C ILE A 53 -5.90 -4.16 -0.64
N ILE A 54 -6.93 -4.53 0.12
CA ILE A 54 -7.55 -3.64 1.11
C ILE A 54 -6.58 -3.30 2.24
N LEU A 55 -5.86 -4.29 2.78
CA LEU A 55 -4.88 -4.08 3.84
C LEU A 55 -3.70 -3.21 3.34
N THR A 56 -3.28 -3.41 2.10
CA THR A 56 -2.23 -2.59 1.47
C THR A 56 -2.68 -1.13 1.31
N LEU A 57 -3.91 -0.87 0.88
CA LEU A 57 -4.47 0.48 0.80
C LEU A 57 -4.61 1.13 2.18
N ALA A 58 -5.08 0.37 3.18
CA ALA A 58 -5.20 0.85 4.55
C ALA A 58 -3.85 1.26 5.14
N LYS A 59 -2.79 0.47 4.91
CA LYS A 59 -1.42 0.80 5.33
C LYS A 59 -0.90 2.05 4.62
N ALA A 60 -1.07 2.15 3.30
CA ALA A 60 -0.64 3.31 2.53
C ALA A 60 -1.29 4.60 3.05
N TYR A 61 -2.59 4.54 3.35
CA TYR A 61 -3.31 5.65 3.98
C TYR A 61 -2.77 5.98 5.38
N GLY A 62 -2.57 4.97 6.23
CA GLY A 62 -2.01 5.16 7.58
C GLY A 62 -0.63 5.82 7.56
N ILE A 63 0.22 5.44 6.60
CA ILE A 63 1.55 6.03 6.43
C ILE A 63 1.44 7.49 5.97
N ALA A 64 0.67 7.74 4.92
CA ALA A 64 0.48 9.08 4.36
C ALA A 64 -0.16 10.03 5.37
N TRP A 65 -1.07 9.55 6.22
CA TRP A 65 -1.76 10.41 7.17
C TRP A 65 -0.89 10.78 8.37
N VAL A 66 -0.16 9.80 8.94
CA VAL A 66 0.51 9.96 10.24
C VAL A 66 2.02 10.18 10.11
N PHE A 67 2.72 9.45 9.25
CA PHE A 67 4.17 9.67 9.07
C PHE A 67 4.46 10.87 8.18
N MET A 68 3.69 11.04 7.10
CA MET A 68 3.81 12.20 6.22
C MET A 68 3.04 13.44 6.73
N HIS A 69 2.44 13.37 7.93
CA HIS A 69 1.75 14.49 8.58
C HIS A 69 0.64 15.15 7.75
N LEU A 70 0.01 14.41 6.81
CA LEU A 70 -1.02 14.98 5.92
C LEU A 70 -2.37 15.26 6.61
N GLU A 71 -2.52 14.90 7.87
CA GLU A 71 -3.75 15.15 8.64
C GLU A 71 -4.03 16.63 8.87
N GLY A 72 -3.03 17.38 9.33
CA GLY A 72 -3.16 18.80 9.68
C GLY A 72 -3.04 19.75 8.49
N GLU A 73 -2.70 19.21 7.32
CA GLU A 73 -2.38 20.00 6.15
C GLU A 73 -3.61 20.49 5.39
N LYS A 74 -3.40 21.56 4.60
CA LYS A 74 -4.47 22.14 3.77
C LYS A 74 -5.04 21.06 2.85
N LYS A 75 -6.37 21.00 2.74
CA LYS A 75 -7.09 20.03 1.89
C LYS A 75 -6.58 19.99 0.44
N TRP A 76 -6.12 21.11 -0.09
CA TRP A 76 -5.55 21.20 -1.44
C TRP A 76 -4.16 20.56 -1.55
N PHE A 77 -3.28 20.76 -0.55
CA PHE A 77 -1.96 20.12 -0.47
C PHE A 77 -2.09 18.60 -0.32
N ARG A 78 -3.03 18.15 0.51
CA ARG A 78 -3.30 16.70 0.62
C ARG A 78 -3.77 16.09 -0.71
N ARG A 79 -4.61 16.81 -1.46
CA ARG A 79 -5.10 16.35 -2.77
C ARG A 79 -3.99 16.33 -3.81
N SER A 80 -3.09 17.32 -3.85
CA SER A 80 -2.00 17.32 -4.82
C SER A 80 -1.09 16.11 -4.64
N ILE A 81 -0.78 15.72 -3.40
CA ILE A 81 0.05 14.54 -3.12
C ILE A 81 -0.67 13.25 -3.51
N VAL A 82 -1.90 13.06 -3.04
CA VAL A 82 -2.65 11.82 -3.30
C VAL A 82 -2.93 11.62 -4.79
N TRP A 83 -3.38 12.66 -5.49
CA TRP A 83 -3.68 12.55 -6.93
C TRP A 83 -2.42 12.34 -7.76
N THR A 84 -1.32 12.99 -7.42
CA THR A 84 -0.04 12.78 -8.12
C THR A 84 0.45 11.35 -7.93
N ALA A 85 0.38 10.80 -6.70
CA ALA A 85 0.79 9.42 -6.43
C ALA A 85 -0.07 8.41 -7.19
N VAL A 86 -1.40 8.58 -7.20
CA VAL A 86 -2.33 7.70 -7.92
C VAL A 86 -2.07 7.76 -9.43
N PHE A 87 -1.94 8.97 -9.98
CA PHE A 87 -1.63 9.16 -11.40
C PHE A 87 -0.31 8.48 -11.77
N LEU A 88 0.74 8.70 -10.98
CA LEU A 88 2.07 8.17 -11.22
C LEU A 88 2.09 6.65 -11.16
N ILE A 89 1.39 6.01 -10.19
CA ILE A 89 1.31 4.55 -10.11
C ILE A 89 0.62 3.97 -11.35
N ILE A 90 -0.53 4.53 -11.77
CA ILE A 90 -1.25 4.03 -12.95
C ILE A 90 -0.39 4.21 -14.21
N TYR A 91 0.29 5.36 -14.34
CA TYR A 91 1.17 5.65 -15.47
C TYR A 91 2.38 4.70 -15.53
N LEU A 92 3.06 4.46 -14.40
CA LEU A 92 4.20 3.53 -14.34
C LEU A 92 3.79 2.09 -14.65
N VAL A 93 2.66 1.62 -14.10
CA VAL A 93 2.13 0.29 -14.42
C VAL A 93 1.87 0.16 -15.92
N THR A 94 1.30 1.20 -16.53
CA THR A 94 1.03 1.21 -17.98
C THR A 94 2.33 1.12 -18.79
N LEU A 95 3.35 1.92 -18.45
CA LEU A 95 4.66 1.85 -19.11
C LEU A 95 5.33 0.49 -18.93
N LEU A 96 5.35 -0.06 -17.71
CA LEU A 96 5.96 -1.37 -17.45
C LEU A 96 5.28 -2.50 -18.22
N LEU A 97 3.97 -2.43 -18.41
CA LEU A 97 3.25 -3.43 -19.22
C LEU A 97 3.59 -3.31 -20.71
N ILE A 98 3.66 -2.09 -21.25
CA ILE A 98 4.03 -1.86 -22.66
C ILE A 98 5.48 -2.31 -22.91
N GLU A 99 6.41 -1.87 -22.06
CA GLU A 99 7.83 -2.22 -22.18
C GLU A 99 8.06 -3.72 -21.94
N GLY A 100 7.32 -4.33 -21.01
CA GLY A 100 7.37 -5.76 -20.73
C GLY A 100 6.92 -6.62 -21.90
N ASP A 101 5.85 -6.20 -22.58
CA ASP A 101 5.33 -6.86 -23.79
C ASP A 101 6.34 -6.76 -24.95
N TYR A 102 6.90 -5.57 -25.17
CA TYR A 102 7.93 -5.34 -26.19
C TYR A 102 9.21 -6.16 -25.94
N LEU A 103 9.67 -6.22 -24.69
CA LEU A 103 10.81 -7.06 -24.29
C LEU A 103 10.52 -8.54 -24.50
N TYR A 104 9.32 -9.00 -24.16
CA TYR A 104 8.92 -10.40 -24.34
C TYR A 104 8.97 -10.77 -25.83
N ASP A 105 8.34 -9.98 -26.72
CA ASP A 105 8.34 -10.26 -28.15
C ASP A 105 9.74 -10.24 -28.77
N THR A 106 10.59 -9.33 -28.32
CA THR A 106 11.96 -9.19 -28.84
C THR A 106 12.89 -10.30 -28.36
N LEU A 107 12.76 -10.73 -27.09
CA LEU A 107 13.67 -11.69 -26.46
C LEU A 107 13.14 -13.13 -26.47
N ALA A 108 11.84 -13.37 -26.68
CA ALA A 108 11.24 -14.70 -26.84
C ALA A 108 11.98 -15.62 -27.84
N PRO A 109 12.47 -15.16 -29.01
CA PRO A 109 13.21 -16.02 -29.92
C PRO A 109 14.65 -16.32 -29.46
N LEU A 110 15.19 -15.56 -28.50
CA LEU A 110 16.60 -15.63 -28.07
C LEU A 110 16.78 -16.26 -26.67
N VAL A 111 15.73 -16.28 -25.86
CA VAL A 111 15.74 -16.77 -24.48
C VAL A 111 14.59 -17.75 -24.28
N LYS A 112 14.91 -18.93 -23.72
CA LYS A 112 13.89 -19.84 -23.20
C LYS A 112 13.46 -19.33 -21.83
N TRP A 113 12.34 -18.63 -21.81
CA TRP A 113 11.63 -18.22 -20.60
C TRP A 113 11.17 -19.41 -19.77
#